data_AF-A0A7M5XA81-F1
#
_entry.id   AF-A0A7M5XA81-F1
#
_cell.length_a   1.000
_cell.length_b   1.000
_cell.length_c   1.000
_cell.angle_alpha   90.00
_cell.angle_beta   90.00
_cell.angle_gamma   90.00
#
_symmetry.space_group_name_H-M   'P 1'
#
loop_
_entity.id
_entity.type
_entity.pdbx_description
1 polymer ?
#
loop_
_entity_poly.entity_id
_entity_poly.type
_entity_poly.pdbx_seq_one_letter_code
_entity_poly.pdbx_strand_id
1 'polypeptide(L)'
;MMDDKRFLPLWLKIFKLVFENEEFGNRWWDKIISCEDLVNKEFDIISHICLNLPIETNPVKFPSLLTALVTSMTTEDNPYCVKRYAEKLLDVIAKIKGSEFFESALTNLSNQLVSEGRISTLIKLAELCAPKDQHSRHNEEVVKLFLEGCFDWLSKATFERKHIQSVVDIVVLLNQHKQLYNGPMIEKYIESCQKISDPDFICNVVNKLFTMSCSFYFLKPLLQSLANLLSTKTFTDHKAMSSTINHMFIQGPEFDHLLTLLLTNEKILSSIDLLNEILHSLLSKDDNIEQLKTSINFHGLLTSFVSLMQQPNNTNKEFSSLRLVHEFLLSLSDESPLHQLVPQIIDTSLLKNDFPKCIQYLSKLSIRETETFKTFLTTTIHALGIFLRRYNTIIDAEYQLIYDFIKLLLKNDHFTPFALQLASLKDLTNNDYRNLYHNNKERSVLENLLAAFKNHRNTDFFAALQLSRSRSLQMLKDYGPPKFTWEQPDVNIDHAKVQEFLRSKRETIVLRTFRSYKSANNWIQKHSGYNKDRKYSFTAQIRTANNGWKSLVDVKKGRHIHEEREERFQNLMNELEEILESLKISNVENPLAA
;
A
#
# COMPACT_ATOMS: atom_id res chain seq x y z
N MET A 1 18.71 -46.09 40.25
CA MET A 1 19.00 -47.40 39.61
C MET A 1 18.17 -47.63 38.34
N MET A 2 17.01 -47.00 38.15
CA MET A 2 16.23 -47.14 36.92
C MET A 2 16.74 -46.30 35.73
N ASP A 3 17.54 -45.25 35.95
CA ASP A 3 18.02 -44.36 34.87
C ASP A 3 19.08 -44.98 33.92
N ASP A 4 19.62 -46.15 34.27
CA ASP A 4 20.63 -46.80 33.45
C ASP A 4 19.97 -47.70 32.40
N LYS A 5 19.87 -47.18 31.17
CA LYS A 5 19.28 -47.84 29.98
C LYS A 5 19.78 -49.26 29.75
N ARG A 6 20.96 -49.64 30.29
CA ARG A 6 21.50 -51.01 30.21
C ARG A 6 20.62 -52.03 30.92
N PHE A 7 19.85 -51.62 31.93
CA PHE A 7 18.94 -52.51 32.67
C PHE A 7 17.52 -52.57 32.09
N LEU A 8 17.21 -51.80 31.04
CA LEU A 8 15.89 -51.80 30.41
C LEU A 8 15.42 -53.22 30.05
N PRO A 9 16.22 -54.10 29.40
CA PRO A 9 15.78 -55.46 29.09
C PRO A 9 15.47 -56.32 30.33
N LEU A 10 16.18 -56.07 31.44
CA LEU A 10 15.95 -56.76 32.71
C LEU A 10 14.66 -56.27 33.36
N TRP A 11 14.43 -54.96 33.38
CA TRP A 11 13.17 -54.37 33.85
C TRP A 11 11.97 -54.85 33.04
N LEU A 12 12.07 -54.90 31.72
CA LEU A 12 11.01 -55.44 30.86
C LEU A 12 10.69 -56.91 31.18
N LYS A 13 11.72 -57.74 31.46
CA LYS A 13 11.51 -59.13 31.92
C LYS A 13 10.84 -59.19 33.29
N ILE A 14 11.25 -58.34 34.23
CA ILE A 14 10.64 -58.27 35.56
C ILE A 14 9.18 -57.83 35.46
N PHE A 15 8.88 -56.78 34.69
CA PHE A 15 7.51 -56.34 34.48
C PHE A 15 6.66 -57.42 33.82
N LYS A 16 7.18 -58.10 32.80
CA LYS A 16 6.49 -59.25 32.18
C LYS A 16 6.12 -60.32 33.23
N LEU A 17 7.07 -60.73 34.07
CA LEU A 17 6.83 -61.71 35.14
C LEU A 17 5.84 -61.21 36.20
N VAL A 18 5.90 -59.92 36.56
CA VAL A 18 4.99 -59.30 37.55
C VAL A 18 3.57 -59.23 37.01
N PHE A 19 3.39 -58.95 35.72
CA PHE A 19 2.08 -58.80 35.08
C PHE A 19 1.48 -60.11 34.57
N GLU A 20 2.27 -61.17 34.40
CA GLU A 20 1.76 -62.54 34.18
C GLU A 20 1.10 -63.12 35.45
N ASN A 21 1.37 -62.55 36.63
CA ASN A 21 0.71 -62.91 37.88
C ASN A 21 -0.34 -61.86 38.27
N GLU A 22 -1.63 -62.20 38.11
CA GLU A 22 -2.77 -61.29 38.28
C GLU A 22 -2.84 -60.62 39.67
N GLU A 23 -2.45 -61.36 40.73
CA GLU A 23 -2.48 -60.89 42.12
C GLU A 23 -1.31 -59.92 42.40
N PHE A 24 -0.14 -60.22 41.84
CA PHE A 24 1.05 -59.37 41.95
C PHE A 24 0.94 -58.10 41.09
N GLY A 25 0.48 -58.23 39.85
CA GLY A 25 0.25 -57.13 38.93
C GLY A 25 -0.70 -56.10 39.53
N ASN A 26 -1.78 -56.55 40.20
CA ASN A 26 -2.73 -55.66 40.85
C ASN A 26 -2.15 -54.88 42.04
N ARG A 27 -1.27 -55.49 42.84
CA ARG A 27 -0.62 -54.84 44.00
C ARG A 27 0.45 -53.83 43.63
N TRP A 28 1.18 -54.08 42.54
CA TRP A 28 2.27 -53.20 42.11
C TRP A 28 1.81 -52.09 41.16
N TRP A 29 0.60 -52.22 40.61
CA TRP A 29 0.02 -51.27 39.69
C TRP A 29 0.07 -49.82 40.18
N ASP A 30 -0.48 -49.57 41.37
CA ASP A 30 -0.57 -48.22 41.92
C ASP A 30 0.82 -47.65 42.24
N LYS A 31 1.80 -48.51 42.53
CA LYS A 31 3.21 -48.13 42.77
C LYS A 31 3.96 -47.82 41.48
N ILE A 32 3.65 -48.50 40.38
CA ILE A 32 4.28 -48.26 39.08
C ILE A 32 3.76 -46.93 38.49
N ILE A 33 2.45 -46.70 38.56
CA ILE A 33 1.84 -45.45 38.05
C ILE A 33 2.14 -44.25 38.95
N SER A 34 2.31 -44.43 40.26
CA SER A 34 2.74 -43.35 41.16
C SER A 34 4.25 -43.06 41.12
N CYS A 35 5.03 -43.84 40.36
CA CYS A 35 6.45 -43.59 40.21
C CYS A 35 6.69 -42.45 39.21
N GLU A 36 6.69 -41.22 39.73
CA GLU A 36 6.87 -39.98 38.95
C GLU A 36 8.09 -40.03 38.02
N ASP A 37 9.21 -40.60 38.46
CA ASP A 37 10.42 -40.74 37.64
C ASP A 37 10.23 -41.70 36.44
N LEU A 38 9.50 -42.80 36.63
CA LEU A 38 9.21 -43.75 35.55
C LEU A 38 8.19 -43.16 34.57
N VAL A 39 7.15 -42.51 35.12
CA VAL A 39 6.08 -41.86 34.36
C VAL A 39 6.59 -40.66 33.58
N ASN A 40 7.55 -39.89 34.09
CA ASN A 40 8.01 -38.67 33.42
C ASN A 40 9.18 -38.87 32.45
N LYS A 41 9.87 -40.02 32.45
CA LYS A 41 11.14 -40.19 31.70
C LYS A 41 11.20 -41.34 30.71
N GLU A 42 10.30 -42.33 30.77
CA GLU A 42 10.50 -43.59 30.04
C GLU A 42 9.24 -44.06 29.28
N PHE A 43 8.81 -43.29 28.27
CA PHE A 43 7.72 -43.67 27.33
C PHE A 43 7.89 -45.09 26.77
N ASP A 44 9.14 -45.51 26.51
CA ASP A 44 9.45 -46.82 25.99
C ASP A 44 9.10 -47.96 26.97
N ILE A 45 9.27 -47.74 28.28
CA ILE A 45 8.89 -48.70 29.32
C ILE A 45 7.38 -48.82 29.40
N ILE A 46 6.67 -47.68 29.51
CA ILE A 46 5.22 -47.69 29.66
C ILE A 46 4.54 -48.28 28.42
N SER A 47 4.99 -47.91 27.21
CA SER A 47 4.48 -48.50 25.97
C SER A 47 4.67 -50.02 25.92
N HIS A 48 5.81 -50.53 26.40
CA HIS A 48 6.05 -51.97 26.47
C HIS A 48 5.14 -52.65 27.49
N ILE A 49 4.87 -52.01 28.63
CA ILE A 49 3.92 -52.49 29.63
C ILE A 49 2.51 -52.60 29.00
N CYS A 50 2.04 -51.55 28.31
CA CYS A 50 0.76 -51.56 27.56
C CYS A 50 0.66 -52.77 26.62
N LEU A 51 1.71 -53.01 25.83
CA LEU A 51 1.72 -54.01 24.77
C LEU A 51 1.77 -55.45 25.29
N ASN A 52 2.25 -55.69 26.51
CA ASN A 52 2.38 -57.05 27.06
C ASN A 52 1.30 -57.41 28.09
N LEU A 53 0.57 -56.43 28.65
CA LEU A 53 -0.51 -56.69 29.61
C LEU A 53 -1.76 -57.31 28.97
N PRO A 54 -2.34 -58.40 29.52
CA PRO A 54 -3.60 -58.95 29.05
C PRO A 54 -4.77 -58.01 29.40
N ILE A 55 -5.38 -57.41 28.37
CA ILE A 55 -6.44 -56.39 28.50
C ILE A 55 -7.67 -56.93 29.22
N GLU A 56 -8.00 -58.20 29.00
CA GLU A 56 -9.15 -58.92 29.56
C GLU A 56 -9.12 -58.96 31.10
N THR A 57 -7.93 -58.93 31.70
CA THR A 57 -7.75 -59.08 33.16
C THR A 57 -7.85 -57.77 33.94
N ASN A 58 -7.83 -56.60 33.27
CA ASN A 58 -7.75 -55.32 33.98
C ASN A 58 -8.32 -54.09 33.25
N PRO A 59 -9.58 -54.14 32.80
CA PRO A 59 -10.19 -53.05 32.02
C PRO A 59 -10.31 -51.73 32.79
N VAL A 60 -10.50 -51.78 34.12
CA VAL A 60 -10.63 -50.59 34.99
C VAL A 60 -9.34 -49.76 35.02
N LYS A 61 -8.19 -50.43 34.84
CA LYS A 61 -6.87 -49.82 35.05
C LYS A 61 -6.21 -49.35 33.76
N PHE A 62 -6.71 -49.79 32.60
CA PHE A 62 -6.19 -49.44 31.29
C PHE A 62 -6.25 -47.92 30.99
N PRO A 63 -7.31 -47.17 31.34
CA PRO A 63 -7.34 -45.71 31.18
C PRO A 63 -6.20 -45.00 31.92
N SER A 64 -5.91 -45.38 33.17
CA SER A 64 -4.81 -44.79 33.95
C SER A 64 -3.45 -45.04 33.31
N LEU A 65 -3.31 -46.17 32.60
CA LEU A 65 -2.07 -46.54 31.92
C LEU A 65 -1.90 -45.80 30.59
N LEU A 66 -3.00 -45.53 29.88
CA LEU A 66 -3.01 -44.59 28.75
C LEU A 66 -2.67 -43.16 29.22
N THR A 67 -3.21 -42.73 30.36
CA THR A 67 -2.86 -41.43 30.97
C THR A 67 -1.37 -41.35 31.25
N ALA A 68 -0.80 -42.33 31.97
CA ALA A 68 0.63 -42.38 32.25
C ALA A 68 1.48 -42.40 30.96
N LEU A 69 1.03 -43.11 29.93
CA LEU A 69 1.71 -43.16 28.64
C LEU A 69 1.73 -41.77 27.97
N VAL A 70 0.61 -41.04 27.97
CA VAL A 70 0.56 -39.68 27.42
C VAL A 70 1.42 -38.71 28.24
N THR A 71 1.34 -38.77 29.57
CA THR A 71 2.17 -37.92 30.46
C THR A 71 3.67 -38.16 30.25
N SER A 72 4.06 -39.39 29.91
CA SER A 72 5.46 -39.76 29.64
C SER A 72 6.01 -39.28 28.30
N MET A 73 5.16 -38.75 27.40
CA MET A 73 5.64 -38.17 26.14
C MET A 73 6.45 -36.90 26.43
N THR A 74 7.64 -36.79 25.86
CA THR A 74 8.46 -35.56 26.00
C THR A 74 7.70 -34.35 25.46
N THR A 75 7.81 -33.18 26.09
CA THR A 75 7.23 -31.91 25.61
C THR A 75 7.74 -31.45 24.25
N GLU A 76 8.79 -32.08 23.71
CA GLU A 76 9.32 -31.77 22.39
C GLU A 76 8.35 -32.16 21.27
N ASP A 77 7.85 -31.15 20.55
CA ASP A 77 7.14 -31.27 19.27
C ASP A 77 8.10 -31.66 18.12
N ASN A 78 9.04 -32.57 18.37
CA ASN A 78 9.90 -33.12 17.34
C ASN A 78 9.08 -34.09 16.46
N PRO A 79 8.98 -33.88 15.13
CA PRO A 79 8.19 -34.73 14.24
C PRO A 79 8.53 -36.22 14.32
N TYR A 80 9.81 -36.55 14.57
CA TYR A 80 10.26 -37.94 14.75
C TYR A 80 9.72 -38.56 16.04
N CYS A 81 9.69 -37.79 17.13
CA CYS A 81 9.13 -38.23 18.40
C CYS A 81 7.60 -38.40 18.27
N VAL A 82 6.90 -37.42 17.69
CA VAL A 82 5.45 -37.47 17.46
C VAL A 82 5.05 -38.70 16.65
N LYS A 83 5.75 -38.98 15.54
CA LYS A 83 5.49 -40.17 14.72
C LYS A 83 5.73 -41.46 15.50
N ARG A 84 6.87 -41.58 16.19
CA ARG A 84 7.22 -42.76 16.99
C ARG A 84 6.20 -43.01 18.11
N TYR A 85 5.75 -41.96 18.77
CA TYR A 85 4.72 -42.03 19.82
C TYR A 85 3.37 -42.46 19.25
N ALA A 86 2.96 -41.89 18.11
CA ALA A 86 1.73 -42.27 17.43
C ALA A 86 1.76 -43.75 16.99
N GLU A 87 2.84 -44.22 16.35
CA GLU A 87 3.00 -45.62 15.94
C GLU A 87 2.87 -46.59 17.12
N LYS A 88 3.55 -46.31 18.24
CA LYS A 88 3.44 -47.14 19.45
C LYS A 88 2.06 -47.11 20.08
N LEU A 89 1.38 -45.96 20.07
CA LEU A 89 0.00 -45.86 20.53
C LEU A 89 -0.93 -46.67 19.64
N LEU A 90 -0.70 -46.71 18.33
CA LEU A 90 -1.49 -47.55 17.43
C LEU A 90 -1.32 -49.03 17.72
N ASP A 91 -0.11 -49.48 18.05
CA ASP A 91 0.10 -50.88 18.46
C ASP A 91 -0.72 -51.21 19.71
N VAL A 92 -0.80 -50.27 20.67
CA VAL A 92 -1.62 -50.41 21.88
C VAL A 92 -3.11 -50.41 21.54
N ILE A 93 -3.56 -49.50 20.67
CA ILE A 93 -4.95 -49.40 20.18
C ILE A 93 -5.35 -50.68 19.43
N ALA A 94 -4.47 -51.22 18.59
CA ALA A 94 -4.72 -52.44 17.84
C ALA A 94 -4.94 -53.63 18.78
N LYS A 95 -4.28 -53.64 19.94
CA LYS A 95 -4.42 -54.69 20.95
C LYS A 95 -5.78 -54.65 21.67
N ILE A 96 -6.31 -53.45 21.93
CA ILE A 96 -7.64 -53.28 22.56
C ILE A 96 -8.80 -53.34 21.56
N LYS A 97 -8.49 -53.47 20.26
CA LYS A 97 -9.49 -53.55 19.20
C LYS A 97 -10.38 -54.78 19.39
N GLY A 98 -11.69 -54.56 19.47
CA GLY A 98 -12.69 -55.62 19.71
C GLY A 98 -13.06 -55.84 21.18
N SER A 99 -12.42 -55.12 22.12
CA SER A 99 -12.88 -55.08 23.52
C SER A 99 -14.10 -54.18 23.69
N GLU A 100 -14.94 -54.45 24.70
CA GLU A 100 -16.08 -53.61 25.06
C GLU A 100 -15.68 -52.20 25.54
N PHE A 101 -14.40 -52.01 25.90
CA PHE A 101 -13.86 -50.74 26.40
C PHE A 101 -13.18 -49.90 25.31
N PHE A 102 -13.15 -50.37 24.07
CA PHE A 102 -12.38 -49.76 22.97
C PHE A 102 -12.73 -48.28 22.77
N GLU A 103 -14.02 -47.94 22.67
CA GLU A 103 -14.49 -46.57 22.44
C GLU A 103 -14.21 -45.65 23.64
N SER A 104 -14.41 -46.16 24.87
CA SER A 104 -14.11 -45.42 26.10
C SER A 104 -12.62 -45.15 26.25
N ALA A 105 -11.77 -46.13 25.92
CA ALA A 105 -10.31 -45.99 25.95
C ALA A 105 -9.81 -44.96 24.92
N LEU A 106 -10.36 -44.98 23.71
CA LEU A 106 -10.03 -43.99 22.67
C LEU A 106 -10.50 -42.58 23.05
N THR A 107 -11.70 -42.45 23.60
CA THR A 107 -12.21 -41.18 24.11
C THR A 107 -11.32 -40.62 25.22
N ASN A 108 -10.91 -41.46 26.18
CA ASN A 108 -10.01 -41.07 27.26
C ASN A 108 -8.62 -40.67 26.75
N LEU A 109 -8.06 -41.44 25.81
CA LEU A 109 -6.79 -41.10 25.17
C LEU A 109 -6.87 -39.76 24.44
N SER A 110 -7.93 -39.55 23.67
CA SER A 110 -8.21 -38.31 22.95
C SER A 110 -8.28 -37.12 23.92
N ASN A 111 -9.10 -37.24 24.98
CA ASN A 111 -9.24 -36.21 26.01
C ASN A 111 -7.92 -35.91 26.72
N GLN A 112 -7.11 -36.94 27.03
CA GLN A 112 -5.82 -36.75 27.67
C GLN A 112 -4.80 -36.08 26.74
N LEU A 113 -4.75 -36.47 25.46
CA LEU A 113 -3.89 -35.80 24.49
C LEU A 113 -4.27 -34.32 24.34
N VAL A 114 -5.56 -34.01 24.37
CA VAL A 114 -6.05 -32.62 24.34
C VAL A 114 -5.68 -31.85 25.61
N SER A 115 -5.89 -32.42 26.80
CA SER A 115 -5.60 -31.75 28.07
C SER A 115 -4.12 -31.47 28.27
N GLU A 116 -3.26 -32.36 27.79
CA GLU A 116 -1.80 -32.25 27.83
C GLU A 116 -1.22 -31.44 26.65
N GLY A 117 -2.07 -30.88 25.77
CA GLY A 117 -1.65 -30.07 24.62
C GLY A 117 -0.96 -30.84 23.50
N ARG A 118 -1.10 -32.17 23.45
CA ARG A 118 -0.41 -33.10 22.52
C ARG A 118 -1.14 -33.29 21.20
N ILE A 119 -1.55 -32.18 20.61
CA ILE A 119 -2.42 -32.16 19.44
C ILE A 119 -1.74 -32.72 18.19
N SER A 120 -0.45 -32.46 18.01
CA SER A 120 0.30 -33.03 16.89
C SER A 120 0.31 -34.56 16.90
N THR A 121 0.38 -35.18 18.09
CA THR A 121 0.26 -36.64 18.24
C THR A 121 -1.16 -37.12 17.95
N LEU A 122 -2.18 -36.41 18.43
CA LEU A 122 -3.59 -36.73 18.14
C LEU A 122 -3.90 -36.68 16.64
N ILE A 123 -3.43 -35.64 15.95
CA ILE A 123 -3.55 -35.50 14.50
C ILE A 123 -2.82 -36.65 13.80
N LYS A 124 -1.60 -37.00 14.25
CA LYS A 124 -0.84 -38.08 13.63
C LYS A 124 -1.50 -39.44 13.82
N LEU A 125 -2.15 -39.68 14.96
CA LEU A 125 -2.97 -40.87 15.19
C LEU A 125 -4.17 -40.91 14.24
N ALA A 126 -4.87 -39.79 14.08
CA ALA A 126 -5.97 -39.70 13.12
C ALA A 126 -5.50 -40.02 11.69
N GLU A 127 -4.35 -39.46 11.28
CA GLU A 127 -3.77 -39.69 9.94
C GLU A 127 -3.38 -41.17 9.72
N LEU A 128 -2.72 -41.78 10.71
CA LEU A 128 -2.28 -43.17 10.61
C LEU A 128 -3.44 -44.17 10.71
N CYS A 129 -4.51 -43.84 11.45
CA CYS A 129 -5.74 -44.62 11.48
C CYS A 129 -6.59 -44.44 10.22
N ALA A 130 -6.36 -43.38 9.45
CA ALA A 130 -7.20 -43.07 8.31
C ALA A 130 -7.18 -44.21 7.27
N PRO A 131 -8.35 -44.69 6.83
CA PRO A 131 -8.42 -45.81 5.90
C PRO A 131 -7.73 -45.42 4.59
N LYS A 132 -6.72 -46.22 4.21
CA LYS A 132 -6.07 -46.09 2.88
C LYS A 132 -6.95 -46.61 1.75
N ASP A 133 -7.89 -47.52 2.08
CA ASP A 133 -8.86 -48.13 1.16
C ASP A 133 -10.30 -47.92 1.69
N GLN A 134 -11.25 -47.62 0.80
CA GLN A 134 -12.65 -47.24 1.07
C GLN A 134 -13.53 -48.30 1.78
N HIS A 135 -12.96 -49.42 2.26
CA HIS A 135 -13.73 -50.57 2.76
C HIS A 135 -13.54 -50.89 4.25
N SER A 136 -12.71 -50.13 4.98
CA SER A 136 -12.44 -50.37 6.41
C SER A 136 -13.34 -49.52 7.33
N ARG A 137 -14.62 -49.90 7.46
CA ARG A 137 -15.60 -49.19 8.33
C ARG A 137 -15.13 -48.99 9.78
N HIS A 138 -14.36 -49.92 10.35
CA HIS A 138 -13.89 -49.82 11.73
C HIS A 138 -12.79 -48.76 11.94
N ASN A 139 -12.03 -48.43 10.89
CA ASN A 139 -11.03 -47.36 10.99
C ASN A 139 -11.68 -45.98 10.93
N GLU A 140 -12.86 -45.87 10.32
CA GLU A 140 -13.63 -44.63 10.22
C GLU A 140 -14.08 -44.13 11.60
N GLU A 141 -14.58 -45.02 12.46
CA GLU A 141 -15.00 -44.68 13.83
C GLU A 141 -13.84 -44.20 14.70
N VAL A 142 -12.65 -44.80 14.55
CA VAL A 142 -11.45 -44.39 15.30
C VAL A 142 -10.98 -42.99 14.87
N VAL A 143 -10.92 -42.74 13.55
CA VAL A 143 -10.58 -41.42 13.01
C VAL A 143 -11.57 -40.37 13.48
N LYS A 144 -12.86 -40.73 13.50
CA LYS A 144 -13.94 -39.88 13.99
C LYS A 144 -13.69 -39.44 15.44
N LEU A 145 -13.41 -40.36 16.35
CA LEU A 145 -13.15 -40.04 17.77
C LEU A 145 -11.93 -39.13 17.98
N PHE A 146 -10.85 -39.35 17.22
CA PHE A 146 -9.69 -38.47 17.32
C PHE A 146 -9.95 -37.08 16.76
N LEU A 147 -10.73 -36.97 15.68
CA LEU A 147 -11.17 -35.68 15.16
C LEU A 147 -12.12 -34.94 16.10
N GLU A 148 -13.01 -35.64 16.81
CA GLU A 148 -13.82 -35.02 17.86
C GLU A 148 -12.93 -34.41 18.94
N GLY A 149 -11.85 -35.09 19.34
CA GLY A 149 -10.83 -34.52 20.22
C GLY A 149 -10.16 -33.28 19.63
N CYS A 150 -9.79 -33.32 18.35
CA CYS A 150 -9.24 -32.15 17.65
C CYS A 150 -10.22 -30.96 17.65
N PHE A 151 -11.52 -31.20 17.45
CA PHE A 151 -12.54 -30.15 17.51
C PHE A 151 -12.77 -29.62 18.91
N ASP A 152 -12.79 -30.51 19.90
CA ASP A 152 -12.85 -30.13 21.30
C ASP A 152 -11.67 -29.21 21.68
N TRP A 153 -10.46 -29.54 21.22
CA TRP A 153 -9.30 -28.68 21.36
C TRP A 153 -9.48 -27.34 20.64
N LEU A 154 -9.87 -27.35 19.36
CA LEU A 154 -10.11 -26.10 18.61
C LEU A 154 -11.13 -25.19 19.33
N SER A 155 -12.12 -25.77 20.00
CA SER A 155 -13.16 -25.03 20.69
C SER A 155 -12.74 -24.43 22.05
N LYS A 156 -11.64 -24.92 22.64
CA LYS A 156 -11.17 -24.55 23.99
C LYS A 156 -9.80 -23.87 24.00
N ALA A 157 -9.02 -24.04 22.93
CA ALA A 157 -7.63 -23.59 22.87
C ALA A 157 -7.50 -22.06 22.83
N THR A 158 -6.49 -21.55 23.52
CA THR A 158 -5.93 -20.22 23.27
C THR A 158 -4.96 -20.32 22.09
N PHE A 159 -5.34 -19.76 20.95
CA PHE A 159 -4.56 -19.86 19.72
C PHE A 159 -3.34 -18.95 19.76
N GLU A 160 -2.18 -19.54 19.48
CA GLU A 160 -0.87 -18.88 19.37
C GLU A 160 -0.25 -19.28 18.03
N ARG A 161 0.76 -18.54 17.55
CA ARG A 161 1.42 -18.84 16.26
C ARG A 161 1.91 -20.29 16.13
N LYS A 162 2.36 -20.93 17.22
CA LYS A 162 2.79 -22.34 17.21
C LYS A 162 1.66 -23.32 16.82
N HIS A 163 0.40 -22.94 17.05
CA HIS A 163 -0.77 -23.77 16.78
C HIS A 163 -1.24 -23.71 15.31
N ILE A 164 -0.69 -22.80 14.48
CA ILE A 164 -1.11 -22.63 13.08
C ILE A 164 -1.01 -23.95 12.30
N GLN A 165 0.11 -24.67 12.45
CA GLN A 165 0.31 -25.91 11.70
C GLN A 165 -0.69 -26.99 12.12
N SER A 166 -0.98 -27.13 13.41
CA SER A 166 -1.97 -28.08 13.91
C SER A 166 -3.36 -27.84 13.34
N VAL A 167 -3.81 -26.58 13.25
CA VAL A 167 -5.10 -26.26 12.62
C VAL A 167 -5.08 -26.60 11.13
N VAL A 168 -3.99 -26.29 10.43
CA VAL A 168 -3.83 -26.64 9.01
C VAL A 168 -3.91 -28.15 8.82
N ASP A 169 -3.18 -28.93 9.62
CA ASP A 169 -3.16 -30.38 9.51
C ASP A 169 -4.54 -31.00 9.80
N ILE A 170 -5.28 -30.47 10.78
CA ILE A 170 -6.68 -30.87 11.04
C ILE A 170 -7.52 -30.65 9.79
N VAL A 171 -7.48 -29.44 9.20
CA VAL A 171 -8.30 -29.12 8.03
C VAL A 171 -7.88 -29.93 6.79
N VAL A 172 -6.59 -30.22 6.62
CA VAL A 172 -6.09 -31.08 5.53
C VAL A 172 -6.63 -32.50 5.70
N LEU A 173 -6.63 -33.03 6.92
CA LEU A 173 -7.18 -34.35 7.22
C LEU A 173 -8.70 -34.40 6.98
N LEU A 174 -9.42 -33.32 7.29
CA LEU A 174 -10.82 -33.15 6.89
C LEU A 174 -11.01 -33.09 5.38
N ASN A 175 -10.12 -32.43 4.65
CA ASN A 175 -10.24 -32.34 3.21
C ASN A 175 -9.99 -33.70 2.52
N GLN A 176 -8.99 -34.45 2.99
CA GLN A 176 -8.61 -35.76 2.46
C GLN A 176 -9.69 -36.82 2.67
N HIS A 177 -10.36 -36.79 3.82
CA HIS A 177 -11.35 -37.82 4.19
C HIS A 177 -12.78 -37.31 4.18
N LYS A 178 -13.12 -36.35 3.31
CA LYS A 178 -14.41 -35.64 3.29
C LYS A 178 -15.67 -36.53 3.34
N GLN A 179 -15.55 -37.78 2.88
CA GLN A 179 -16.62 -38.77 2.86
C GLN A 179 -16.97 -39.34 4.24
N LEU A 180 -16.03 -39.26 5.19
CA LEU A 180 -16.20 -39.79 6.55
C LEU A 180 -17.01 -38.86 7.47
N TYR A 181 -17.34 -37.65 7.00
CA TYR A 181 -17.91 -36.61 7.85
C TYR A 181 -19.40 -36.43 7.62
N ASN A 182 -20.15 -36.47 8.71
CA ASN A 182 -21.58 -36.19 8.75
C ASN A 182 -21.84 -34.73 9.16
N GLY A 183 -23.07 -34.25 8.96
CA GLY A 183 -23.48 -32.87 9.30
C GLY A 183 -23.05 -32.41 10.71
N PRO A 184 -23.29 -33.19 11.78
CA PRO A 184 -22.93 -32.80 13.15
C PRO A 184 -21.44 -32.52 13.38
N MET A 185 -20.54 -33.27 12.75
CA MET A 185 -19.10 -33.01 12.87
C MET A 185 -18.70 -31.70 12.22
N ILE A 186 -19.31 -31.39 11.08
CA ILE A 186 -19.04 -30.16 10.35
C ILE A 186 -19.58 -28.97 11.15
N GLU A 187 -20.75 -29.11 11.78
CA GLU A 187 -21.31 -28.10 12.69
C GLU A 187 -20.33 -27.82 13.84
N LYS A 188 -19.79 -28.86 14.50
CA LYS A 188 -18.76 -28.70 15.54
C LYS A 188 -17.50 -27.99 15.02
N TYR A 189 -17.03 -28.31 13.81
CA TYR A 189 -15.90 -27.61 13.19
C TYR A 189 -16.21 -26.13 12.96
N ILE A 190 -17.40 -25.81 12.44
CA ILE A 190 -17.86 -24.44 12.21
C ILE A 190 -17.90 -23.67 13.53
N GLU A 191 -18.54 -24.23 14.56
CA GLU A 191 -18.62 -23.64 15.90
C GLU A 191 -17.22 -23.40 16.50
N SER A 192 -16.30 -24.34 16.28
CA SER A 192 -14.93 -24.21 16.77
C SER A 192 -14.17 -23.09 16.05
N CYS A 193 -14.32 -22.96 14.73
CA CYS A 193 -13.73 -21.87 13.95
C CYS A 193 -14.23 -20.49 14.39
N GLN A 194 -15.50 -20.38 14.80
CA GLN A 194 -16.09 -19.14 15.30
C GLN A 194 -15.53 -18.70 16.66
N LYS A 195 -14.91 -19.61 17.43
CA LYS A 195 -14.27 -19.30 18.71
C LYS A 195 -12.84 -18.81 18.58
N ILE A 196 -12.19 -19.02 17.42
CA ILE A 196 -10.88 -18.43 17.13
C ILE A 196 -11.07 -16.92 17.16
N SER A 197 -10.28 -16.21 17.98
CA SER A 197 -10.52 -14.79 18.26
C SER A 197 -9.44 -13.86 17.73
N ASP A 198 -8.40 -14.40 17.09
CA ASP A 198 -7.28 -13.65 16.53
C ASP A 198 -7.38 -13.62 14.99
N PRO A 199 -7.63 -12.46 14.36
CA PRO A 199 -7.73 -12.35 12.91
C PRO A 199 -6.41 -12.68 12.20
N ASP A 200 -5.25 -12.33 12.79
CA ASP A 200 -3.93 -12.58 12.17
C ASP A 200 -3.64 -14.08 12.14
N PHE A 201 -4.04 -14.81 13.19
CA PHE A 201 -3.98 -16.27 13.23
C PHE A 201 -4.81 -16.90 12.11
N ILE A 202 -6.06 -16.46 11.92
CA ILE A 202 -6.95 -16.99 10.89
C ILE A 202 -6.38 -16.73 9.49
N CYS A 203 -5.88 -15.52 9.21
CA CYS A 203 -5.25 -15.22 7.92
C CYS A 203 -4.07 -16.15 7.63
N ASN A 204 -3.22 -16.43 8.62
CA ASN A 204 -2.08 -17.33 8.43
C ASN A 204 -2.50 -18.79 8.18
N VAL A 205 -3.52 -19.28 8.87
CA VAL A 205 -4.10 -20.61 8.62
C VAL A 205 -4.68 -20.68 7.21
N VAL A 206 -5.54 -19.72 6.84
CA VAL A 206 -6.20 -19.68 5.53
C VAL A 206 -5.19 -19.60 4.39
N ASN A 207 -4.15 -18.77 4.50
CA ASN A 207 -3.10 -18.67 3.48
C ASN A 207 -2.39 -20.01 3.24
N LYS A 208 -2.04 -20.75 4.32
CA LYS A 208 -1.47 -22.09 4.17
C LYS A 208 -2.45 -23.05 3.48
N LEU A 209 -3.71 -23.02 3.86
CA LEU A 209 -4.73 -23.88 3.26
C LEU A 209 -4.96 -23.57 1.77
N PHE A 210 -4.88 -22.30 1.35
CA PHE A 210 -4.93 -21.92 -0.06
C PHE A 210 -3.78 -22.55 -0.85
N THR A 211 -2.54 -22.55 -0.31
CA THR A 211 -1.39 -23.17 -0.98
C THR A 211 -1.51 -24.69 -1.12
N MET A 212 -2.36 -25.33 -0.30
CA MET A 212 -2.61 -26.77 -0.31
C MET A 212 -3.86 -27.16 -1.13
N SER A 213 -4.49 -26.21 -1.82
CA SER A 213 -5.71 -26.43 -2.62
C SER A 213 -6.85 -27.09 -1.82
N CYS A 214 -7.00 -26.72 -0.55
CA CYS A 214 -8.11 -27.19 0.28
C CYS A 214 -9.46 -26.74 -0.30
N SER A 215 -10.50 -27.57 -0.17
CA SER A 215 -11.83 -27.24 -0.71
C SER A 215 -12.45 -26.04 0.01
N PHE A 216 -13.20 -25.24 -0.76
CA PHE A 216 -13.95 -24.07 -0.26
C PHE A 216 -14.80 -24.39 0.97
N TYR A 217 -15.37 -25.59 1.02
CA TYR A 217 -16.22 -26.06 2.10
C TYR A 217 -15.59 -25.92 3.50
N PHE A 218 -14.29 -26.22 3.62
CA PHE A 218 -13.58 -26.12 4.90
C PHE A 218 -12.95 -24.74 5.15
N LEU A 219 -12.73 -23.96 4.09
CA LEU A 219 -12.22 -22.59 4.19
C LEU A 219 -13.32 -21.60 4.61
N LYS A 220 -14.56 -21.81 4.15
CA LYS A 220 -15.69 -20.90 4.37
C LYS A 220 -15.92 -20.54 5.85
N PRO A 221 -15.90 -21.48 6.82
CA PRO A 221 -16.14 -21.15 8.22
C PRO A 221 -15.05 -20.26 8.84
N LEU A 222 -13.78 -20.50 8.46
CA LEU A 222 -12.65 -19.68 8.90
C LEU A 222 -12.74 -18.25 8.33
N LEU A 223 -13.06 -18.14 7.04
CA LEU A 223 -13.24 -16.83 6.38
C LEU A 223 -14.45 -16.06 6.95
N GLN A 224 -15.55 -16.74 7.25
CA GLN A 224 -16.71 -16.11 7.92
C GLN A 224 -16.34 -15.62 9.32
N SER A 225 -15.58 -16.43 10.08
CA SER A 225 -15.08 -16.03 11.40
C SER A 225 -14.19 -14.79 11.31
N LEU A 226 -13.25 -14.78 10.36
CA LEU A 226 -12.38 -13.63 10.10
C LEU A 226 -13.21 -12.36 9.84
N ALA A 227 -14.19 -12.46 8.95
CA ALA A 227 -15.00 -11.31 8.56
C ALA A 227 -15.86 -10.78 9.71
N ASN A 228 -16.40 -11.67 10.56
CA ASN A 228 -17.10 -11.30 11.79
C ASN A 228 -16.16 -10.62 12.80
N LEU A 229 -14.95 -11.14 13.01
CA LEU A 229 -13.97 -10.58 13.95
C LEU A 229 -13.52 -9.18 13.54
N LEU A 230 -13.34 -8.92 12.25
CA LEU A 230 -12.92 -7.61 11.76
C LEU A 230 -13.95 -6.52 12.08
N SER A 231 -15.23 -6.85 12.31
CA SER A 231 -16.20 -5.87 12.81
C SER A 231 -15.85 -5.35 14.21
N THR A 232 -15.23 -6.17 15.08
CA THR A 232 -15.00 -5.84 16.49
C THR A 232 -13.52 -5.67 16.86
N LYS A 233 -12.60 -6.30 16.14
CA LYS A 233 -11.15 -6.30 16.43
C LYS A 233 -10.33 -5.66 15.31
N THR A 234 -9.14 -5.17 15.63
CA THR A 234 -8.14 -4.71 14.64
C THR A 234 -7.26 -5.87 14.24
N PHE A 235 -6.81 -5.89 13.00
CA PHE A 235 -5.76 -6.79 12.52
C PHE A 235 -4.43 -6.04 12.51
N THR A 236 -3.30 -6.75 12.61
CA THR A 236 -1.98 -6.13 12.61
C THR A 236 -1.08 -6.64 11.49
N ASP A 237 -1.35 -7.84 10.97
CA ASP A 237 -0.58 -8.45 9.90
C ASP A 237 -1.19 -8.13 8.53
N HIS A 238 -0.87 -6.94 8.01
CA HIS A 238 -1.32 -6.48 6.69
C HIS A 238 -0.94 -7.46 5.58
N LYS A 239 0.25 -8.06 5.65
CA LYS A 239 0.75 -8.99 4.65
C LYS A 239 -0.07 -10.27 4.60
N ALA A 240 -0.40 -10.85 5.76
CA ALA A 240 -1.26 -12.02 5.83
C ALA A 240 -2.68 -11.71 5.34
N MET A 241 -3.24 -10.55 5.70
CA MET A 241 -4.55 -10.11 5.24
C MET A 241 -4.60 -9.90 3.72
N SER A 242 -3.62 -9.16 3.18
CA SER A 242 -3.46 -8.92 1.75
C SER A 242 -3.38 -10.24 0.99
N SER A 243 -2.51 -11.15 1.43
CA SER A 243 -2.39 -12.49 0.84
C SER A 243 -3.73 -13.24 0.83
N THR A 244 -4.48 -13.23 1.94
CA THR A 244 -5.78 -13.91 2.02
C THR A 244 -6.77 -13.35 0.99
N ILE A 245 -6.89 -12.03 0.93
CA ILE A 245 -7.80 -11.34 -0.01
C ILE A 245 -7.37 -11.62 -1.47
N ASN A 246 -6.07 -11.59 -1.76
CA ASN A 246 -5.57 -11.86 -3.10
C ASN A 246 -5.87 -13.29 -3.56
N HIS A 247 -5.71 -14.29 -2.68
CA HIS A 247 -6.09 -15.67 -3.02
C HIS A 247 -7.59 -15.78 -3.30
N MET A 248 -8.45 -15.11 -2.54
CA MET A 248 -9.90 -15.09 -2.77
C MET A 248 -10.26 -14.48 -4.13
N PHE A 249 -9.61 -13.40 -4.54
CA PHE A 249 -9.79 -12.83 -5.88
C PHE A 249 -9.41 -13.82 -7.00
N ILE A 250 -8.28 -14.52 -6.84
CA ILE A 250 -7.74 -15.43 -7.87
C ILE A 250 -8.57 -16.72 -7.97
N GLN A 251 -9.03 -17.28 -6.85
CA GLN A 251 -9.76 -18.56 -6.86
C GLN A 251 -11.19 -18.46 -7.40
N GLY A 252 -11.73 -17.25 -7.60
CA GLY A 252 -12.92 -17.01 -8.41
C GLY A 252 -14.22 -16.88 -7.63
N PRO A 253 -15.38 -17.10 -8.29
CA PRO A 253 -16.68 -16.61 -7.83
C PRO A 253 -17.21 -17.26 -6.55
N GLU A 254 -16.69 -18.43 -6.17
CA GLU A 254 -17.07 -19.11 -4.92
C GLU A 254 -16.76 -18.26 -3.68
N PHE A 255 -15.78 -17.35 -3.77
CA PHE A 255 -15.38 -16.47 -2.69
C PHE A 255 -16.04 -15.09 -2.75
N ASP A 256 -16.82 -14.76 -3.79
CA ASP A 256 -17.29 -13.40 -4.02
C ASP A 256 -18.10 -12.83 -2.86
N HIS A 257 -19.00 -13.62 -2.27
CA HIS A 257 -19.81 -13.17 -1.13
C HIS A 257 -18.95 -12.84 0.09
N LEU A 258 -17.96 -13.69 0.41
CA LEU A 258 -17.05 -13.47 1.53
C LEU A 258 -16.11 -12.30 1.26
N LEU A 259 -15.67 -12.16 0.01
CA LEU A 259 -14.85 -11.05 -0.43
C LEU A 259 -15.61 -9.73 -0.31
N THR A 260 -16.88 -9.68 -0.72
CA THR A 260 -17.75 -8.52 -0.48
C THR A 260 -17.88 -8.22 1.01
N LEU A 261 -18.01 -9.23 1.87
CA LEU A 261 -18.16 -9.02 3.31
C LEU A 261 -16.87 -8.48 3.95
N LEU A 262 -15.70 -8.93 3.50
CA LEU A 262 -14.41 -8.37 3.92
C LEU A 262 -14.21 -6.95 3.37
N LEU A 263 -14.50 -6.73 2.08
CA LEU A 263 -14.29 -5.44 1.42
C LEU A 263 -15.35 -4.39 1.76
N THR A 264 -16.43 -4.73 2.46
CA THR A 264 -17.34 -3.73 3.07
C THR A 264 -16.92 -3.34 4.48
N ASN A 265 -15.89 -3.98 5.04
CA ASN A 265 -15.40 -3.68 6.38
C ASN A 265 -14.61 -2.36 6.39
N GLU A 266 -15.05 -1.41 7.21
CA GLU A 266 -14.44 -0.09 7.33
C GLU A 266 -12.95 -0.15 7.74
N LYS A 267 -12.51 -1.12 8.56
CA LYS A 267 -11.10 -1.25 8.96
C LYS A 267 -10.20 -1.68 7.82
N ILE A 268 -10.71 -2.48 6.89
CA ILE A 268 -9.99 -2.82 5.65
C ILE A 268 -9.98 -1.60 4.74
N LEU A 269 -11.17 -1.02 4.50
CA LEU A 269 -11.33 0.10 3.57
C LEU A 269 -10.70 1.41 4.03
N SER A 270 -10.33 1.55 5.30
CA SER A 270 -9.62 2.71 5.84
C SER A 270 -8.09 2.53 5.88
N SER A 271 -7.60 1.31 5.65
CA SER A 271 -6.16 1.01 5.67
C SER A 271 -5.55 1.16 4.28
N ILE A 272 -4.99 2.34 4.00
CA ILE A 272 -4.33 2.60 2.71
C ILE A 272 -3.18 1.62 2.42
N ASP A 273 -2.39 1.26 3.44
CA ASP A 273 -1.25 0.37 3.27
C ASP A 273 -1.72 -1.03 2.86
N LEU A 274 -2.79 -1.54 3.48
CA LEU A 274 -3.38 -2.81 3.11
C LEU A 274 -3.94 -2.77 1.67
N LEU A 275 -4.71 -1.74 1.32
CA LEU A 275 -5.26 -1.60 -0.03
C LEU A 275 -4.15 -1.49 -1.08
N ASN A 276 -3.08 -0.76 -0.78
CA ASN A 276 -1.89 -0.69 -1.62
C ASN A 276 -1.26 -2.07 -1.85
N GLU A 277 -1.05 -2.85 -0.79
CA GLU A 277 -0.50 -4.20 -0.89
C GLU A 277 -1.39 -5.12 -1.74
N ILE A 278 -2.71 -5.07 -1.54
CA ILE A 278 -3.69 -5.85 -2.31
C ILE A 278 -3.61 -5.46 -3.79
N LEU A 279 -3.74 -4.17 -4.11
CA LEU A 279 -3.73 -3.67 -5.47
C LEU A 279 -2.41 -4.00 -6.17
N HIS A 280 -1.28 -3.78 -5.51
CA HIS A 280 0.03 -4.10 -6.08
C HIS A 280 0.15 -5.60 -6.38
N SER A 281 -0.29 -6.48 -5.49
CA SER A 281 -0.24 -7.93 -5.70
C SER A 281 -1.18 -8.41 -6.81
N LEU A 282 -2.39 -7.84 -6.91
CA LEU A 282 -3.36 -8.20 -7.95
C LEU A 282 -2.93 -7.71 -9.34
N LEU A 283 -2.43 -6.48 -9.43
CA LEU A 283 -2.10 -5.82 -10.69
C LEU A 283 -0.70 -6.14 -11.21
N SER A 284 0.21 -6.66 -10.38
CA SER A 284 1.56 -7.07 -10.83
C SER A 284 1.59 -8.39 -11.59
N LYS A 285 0.47 -9.11 -11.67
CA LYS A 285 0.36 -10.40 -12.36
C LYS A 285 -0.57 -10.26 -13.57
N ASP A 286 0.01 -10.34 -14.77
CA ASP A 286 -0.74 -10.15 -16.04
C ASP A 286 -1.90 -11.15 -16.19
N ASP A 287 -1.73 -12.38 -15.71
CA ASP A 287 -2.73 -13.47 -15.83
C ASP A 287 -4.08 -13.16 -15.14
N ASN A 288 -4.10 -12.19 -14.21
CA ASN A 288 -5.31 -11.85 -13.45
C ASN A 288 -6.12 -10.73 -14.10
N ILE A 289 -5.56 -9.98 -15.06
CA ILE A 289 -6.12 -8.70 -15.49
C ILE A 289 -7.53 -8.88 -16.07
N GLU A 290 -7.75 -9.84 -16.97
CA GLU A 290 -9.05 -10.07 -17.59
C GLU A 290 -10.16 -10.44 -16.58
N GLN A 291 -9.82 -11.21 -15.55
CA GLN A 291 -10.75 -11.56 -14.48
C GLN A 291 -11.10 -10.34 -13.61
N LEU A 292 -10.11 -9.48 -13.33
CA LEU A 292 -10.32 -8.27 -12.52
C LEU A 292 -11.19 -7.23 -13.23
N LYS A 293 -11.17 -7.16 -14.57
CA LYS A 293 -11.98 -6.22 -15.36
C LYS A 293 -13.48 -6.34 -15.12
N THR A 294 -13.96 -7.56 -14.84
CA THR A 294 -15.39 -7.86 -14.65
C THR A 294 -15.79 -8.02 -13.18
N SER A 295 -14.82 -7.97 -12.25
CA SER A 295 -15.06 -8.18 -10.83
C SER A 295 -15.68 -6.95 -10.15
N ILE A 296 -16.92 -7.10 -9.66
CA ILE A 296 -17.62 -6.07 -8.86
C ILE A 296 -16.85 -5.78 -7.57
N ASN A 297 -16.29 -6.81 -6.94
CA ASN A 297 -15.48 -6.68 -5.72
C ASN A 297 -14.21 -5.85 -5.99
N PHE A 298 -13.57 -6.03 -7.15
CA PHE A 298 -12.41 -5.24 -7.53
C PHE A 298 -12.77 -3.79 -7.83
N HIS A 299 -13.93 -3.55 -8.45
CA HIS A 299 -14.45 -2.20 -8.64
C HIS A 299 -14.69 -1.47 -7.31
N GLY A 300 -15.29 -2.16 -6.33
CA GLY A 300 -15.46 -1.62 -4.98
C GLY A 300 -14.13 -1.32 -4.28
N LEU A 301 -13.15 -2.23 -4.40
CA LEU A 301 -11.80 -2.05 -3.87
C LEU A 301 -11.12 -0.80 -4.45
N LEU A 302 -11.14 -0.66 -5.77
CA LEU A 302 -10.58 0.51 -6.46
C LEU A 302 -11.27 1.79 -6.00
N THR A 303 -12.60 1.82 -5.97
CA THR A 303 -13.36 3.00 -5.56
C THR A 303 -13.01 3.45 -4.14
N SER A 304 -12.91 2.52 -3.20
CA SER A 304 -12.48 2.81 -1.82
C SER A 304 -11.05 3.33 -1.75
N PHE A 305 -10.13 2.75 -2.54
CA PHE A 305 -8.76 3.23 -2.64
C PHE A 305 -8.70 4.67 -3.17
N VAL A 306 -9.44 4.99 -4.23
CA VAL A 306 -9.52 6.37 -4.77
C VAL A 306 -10.04 7.34 -3.71
N SER A 307 -11.14 6.98 -3.02
CA SER A 307 -11.76 7.80 -1.98
C SER A 307 -10.78 8.11 -0.84
N LEU A 308 -9.99 7.12 -0.39
CA LEU A 308 -8.95 7.35 0.63
C LEU A 308 -7.83 8.26 0.14
N MET A 309 -7.40 8.10 -1.11
CA MET A 309 -6.37 8.95 -1.69
C MET A 309 -6.82 10.42 -1.75
N GLN A 310 -8.12 10.66 -1.97
CA GLN A 310 -8.72 12.01 -2.06
C GLN A 310 -8.73 12.77 -0.74
N GLN A 311 -8.57 12.06 0.39
CA GLN A 311 -8.62 12.71 1.69
C GLN A 311 -7.50 13.76 1.83
N PRO A 312 -7.80 14.96 2.35
CA PRO A 312 -6.83 16.06 2.42
C PRO A 312 -5.60 15.70 3.25
N ASN A 313 -5.77 14.89 4.30
CA ASN A 313 -4.74 14.53 5.27
C ASN A 313 -3.89 13.32 4.86
N ASN A 314 -4.20 12.68 3.74
CA ASN A 314 -3.44 11.53 3.29
C ASN A 314 -2.10 11.98 2.71
N THR A 315 -1.03 11.69 3.46
CA THR A 315 0.36 12.03 3.10
C THR A 315 1.14 10.82 2.61
N ASN A 316 0.49 9.65 2.46
CA ASN A 316 1.15 8.45 1.97
C ASN A 316 1.39 8.56 0.46
N LYS A 317 2.68 8.52 0.08
CA LYS A 317 3.25 8.96 -1.21
C LYS A 317 3.63 7.79 -2.13
N GLU A 318 2.96 6.65 -2.06
CA GLU A 318 3.35 5.51 -2.89
C GLU A 318 2.78 5.62 -4.31
N PHE A 319 3.56 6.30 -5.16
CA PHE A 319 3.33 6.43 -6.60
C PHE A 319 3.30 5.07 -7.34
N SER A 320 3.89 4.02 -6.77
CA SER A 320 3.96 2.67 -7.37
C SER A 320 2.58 2.04 -7.56
N SER A 321 1.72 2.06 -6.54
CA SER A 321 0.37 1.50 -6.63
C SER A 321 -0.54 2.35 -7.52
N LEU A 322 -0.43 3.68 -7.44
CA LEU A 322 -1.12 4.58 -8.37
C LEU A 322 -0.74 4.32 -9.83
N ARG A 323 0.54 4.06 -10.09
CA ARG A 323 1.02 3.70 -11.42
C ARG A 323 0.36 2.42 -11.91
N LEU A 324 0.37 1.35 -11.11
CA LEU A 324 -0.26 0.08 -11.48
C LEU A 324 -1.77 0.25 -11.73
N VAL A 325 -2.45 1.04 -10.90
CA VAL A 325 -3.87 1.37 -11.10
C VAL A 325 -4.08 2.13 -12.40
N HIS A 326 -3.23 3.11 -12.74
CA HIS A 326 -3.29 3.79 -14.03
C HIS A 326 -3.05 2.84 -15.21
N GLU A 327 -2.02 1.98 -15.13
CA GLU A 327 -1.72 0.97 -16.17
C GLU A 327 -2.93 0.05 -16.38
N PHE A 328 -3.55 -0.41 -15.29
CA PHE A 328 -4.75 -1.22 -15.33
C PHE A 328 -5.93 -0.48 -15.96
N LEU A 329 -6.25 0.73 -15.52
CA LEU A 329 -7.38 1.50 -16.05
C LEU A 329 -7.21 1.79 -17.54
N LEU A 330 -6.00 2.08 -18.00
CA LEU A 330 -5.69 2.28 -19.42
C LEU A 330 -5.69 0.98 -20.24
N SER A 331 -5.72 -0.18 -19.57
CA SER A 331 -5.90 -1.49 -20.21
C SER A 331 -7.37 -1.87 -20.43
N LEU A 332 -8.31 -1.11 -19.86
CA LEU A 332 -9.73 -1.38 -19.97
C LEU A 332 -10.26 -1.04 -21.36
N SER A 333 -11.29 -1.78 -21.76
CA SER A 333 -12.13 -1.39 -22.89
C SER A 333 -13.01 -0.20 -22.50
N ASP A 334 -13.43 0.59 -23.49
CA ASP A 334 -14.29 1.76 -23.28
C ASP A 334 -15.67 1.43 -22.73
N GLU A 335 -16.10 0.17 -22.82
CA GLU A 335 -17.33 -0.34 -22.25
C GLU A 335 -17.25 -0.57 -20.73
N SER A 336 -16.06 -0.53 -20.14
CA SER A 336 -15.87 -0.80 -18.71
C SER A 336 -16.39 0.38 -17.86
N PRO A 337 -17.24 0.17 -16.84
CA PRO A 337 -17.73 1.24 -15.97
C PRO A 337 -16.62 1.91 -15.14
N LEU A 338 -15.46 1.26 -15.05
CA LEU A 338 -14.28 1.76 -14.35
C LEU A 338 -13.65 3.00 -15.00
N HIS A 339 -13.97 3.33 -16.26
CA HIS A 339 -13.50 4.55 -16.91
C HIS A 339 -13.88 5.81 -16.11
N GLN A 340 -14.99 5.77 -15.36
CA GLN A 340 -15.47 6.88 -14.54
C GLN A 340 -14.56 7.20 -13.35
N LEU A 341 -13.70 6.27 -12.93
CA LEU A 341 -12.73 6.48 -11.86
C LEU A 341 -11.48 7.21 -12.34
N VAL A 342 -11.23 7.26 -13.65
CA VAL A 342 -10.02 7.87 -14.24
C VAL A 342 -9.85 9.34 -13.82
N PRO A 343 -10.86 10.22 -13.96
CA PRO A 343 -10.71 11.61 -13.55
C PRO A 343 -10.41 11.76 -12.05
N GLN A 344 -11.04 10.92 -11.24
CA GLN A 344 -10.94 10.95 -9.79
C GLN A 344 -9.51 10.62 -9.33
N ILE A 345 -8.86 9.63 -9.92
CA ILE A 345 -7.48 9.23 -9.55
C ILE A 345 -6.46 10.27 -10.02
N ILE A 346 -6.69 10.85 -11.20
CA ILE A 346 -5.86 11.89 -11.79
C ILE A 346 -5.88 13.14 -10.90
N ASP A 347 -7.06 13.66 -10.55
CA ASP A 347 -7.19 14.84 -9.68
C ASP A 347 -6.50 14.63 -8.32
N THR A 348 -6.49 13.39 -7.82
CA THR A 348 -5.92 13.04 -6.52
C THR A 348 -4.40 12.96 -6.52
N SER A 349 -3.84 12.35 -7.56
CA SER A 349 -2.40 12.09 -7.71
C SER A 349 -1.62 13.31 -8.24
N LEU A 350 -2.22 14.09 -9.14
CA LEU A 350 -1.53 15.16 -9.86
C LEU A 350 -1.50 16.49 -9.10
N LEU A 351 -2.47 16.75 -8.22
CA LEU A 351 -2.61 18.07 -7.60
C LEU A 351 -1.72 18.28 -6.37
N LYS A 352 -1.15 17.24 -5.74
CA LYS A 352 -0.50 17.41 -4.44
C LYS A 352 1.02 17.53 -4.45
N ASN A 353 1.80 16.92 -5.35
CA ASN A 353 3.26 17.13 -5.51
C ASN A 353 3.95 16.29 -6.64
N ASP A 354 3.24 15.38 -7.31
CA ASP A 354 3.85 14.39 -8.23
C ASP A 354 3.53 14.63 -9.72
N PHE A 355 3.06 15.84 -10.06
CA PHE A 355 2.75 16.21 -11.44
C PHE A 355 3.86 15.88 -12.45
N PRO A 356 5.15 16.16 -12.16
CA PRO A 356 6.27 15.77 -13.01
C PRO A 356 6.37 14.25 -13.26
N LYS A 357 6.11 13.42 -12.23
CA LYS A 357 6.19 11.95 -12.34
C LYS A 357 5.04 11.40 -13.18
N CYS A 358 3.85 11.97 -13.06
CA CYS A 358 2.71 11.59 -13.89
C CYS A 358 2.96 11.92 -15.37
N ILE A 359 3.48 13.12 -15.69
CA ILE A 359 3.86 13.44 -17.07
C ILE A 359 4.96 12.49 -17.57
N GLN A 360 5.99 12.24 -16.77
CA GLN A 360 7.06 11.33 -17.15
C GLN A 360 6.53 9.92 -17.43
N TYR A 361 5.58 9.45 -16.64
CA TYR A 361 4.90 8.18 -16.87
C TYR A 361 4.07 8.20 -18.15
N LEU A 362 3.28 9.26 -18.39
CA LEU A 362 2.49 9.42 -19.61
C LEU A 362 3.33 9.39 -20.89
N SER A 363 4.50 10.03 -20.86
CA SER A 363 5.43 10.03 -22.00
C SER A 363 5.94 8.64 -22.39
N LYS A 364 5.82 7.65 -21.49
CA LYS A 364 6.27 6.27 -21.69
C LYS A 364 5.14 5.32 -22.09
N LEU A 365 3.88 5.75 -21.99
CA LEU A 365 2.75 4.90 -22.32
C LEU A 365 2.62 4.75 -23.84
N SER A 366 2.31 3.52 -24.28
CA SER A 366 1.89 3.28 -25.65
C SER A 366 0.59 4.04 -25.92
N ILE A 367 0.58 4.90 -26.93
CA ILE A 367 -0.62 5.61 -27.37
C ILE A 367 -1.73 4.61 -27.71
N ARG A 368 -2.91 4.80 -27.10
CA ARG A 368 -4.13 4.04 -27.40
C ARG A 368 -5.25 5.03 -27.67
N GLU A 369 -6.03 4.80 -28.72
CA GLU A 369 -7.16 5.68 -29.10
C GLU A 369 -8.46 5.34 -28.36
N THR A 370 -8.36 4.88 -27.11
CA THR A 370 -9.53 4.55 -26.29
C THR A 370 -10.12 5.82 -25.67
N GLU A 371 -11.44 5.85 -25.48
CA GLU A 371 -12.15 6.91 -24.76
C GLU A 371 -11.63 7.10 -23.34
N THR A 372 -11.21 5.98 -22.72
CA THR A 372 -10.53 5.97 -21.42
C THR A 372 -9.22 6.76 -21.46
N PHE A 373 -8.41 6.59 -22.51
CA PHE A 373 -7.17 7.35 -22.69
C PHE A 373 -7.44 8.83 -23.01
N LYS A 374 -8.45 9.14 -23.81
CA LYS A 374 -8.88 10.53 -24.07
C LYS A 374 -9.33 11.26 -22.80
N THR A 375 -10.13 10.58 -21.98
CA THR A 375 -10.56 11.09 -20.65
C THR A 375 -9.32 11.35 -19.79
N PHE A 376 -8.39 10.41 -19.76
CA PHE A 376 -7.12 10.54 -19.05
C PHE A 376 -6.33 11.80 -19.50
N LEU A 377 -6.16 12.00 -20.80
CA LEU A 377 -5.47 13.16 -21.37
C LEU A 377 -6.18 14.47 -20.99
N THR A 378 -7.51 14.51 -21.11
CA THR A 378 -8.34 15.68 -20.75
C THR A 378 -8.13 16.08 -19.30
N THR A 379 -8.24 15.12 -18.37
CA THR A 379 -8.08 15.40 -16.94
C THR A 379 -6.64 15.77 -16.61
N THR A 380 -5.65 15.17 -17.29
CA THR A 380 -4.23 15.57 -17.14
C THR A 380 -4.01 17.03 -17.54
N ILE A 381 -4.60 17.50 -18.64
CA ILE A 381 -4.52 18.89 -19.09
C ILE A 381 -5.19 19.83 -18.08
N HIS A 382 -6.33 19.45 -17.52
CA HIS A 382 -6.98 20.23 -16.47
C HIS A 382 -6.10 20.33 -15.21
N ALA A 383 -5.50 19.22 -14.78
CA ALA A 383 -4.57 19.19 -13.65
C ALA A 383 -3.32 20.05 -13.90
N LEU A 384 -2.80 20.07 -15.15
CA LEU A 384 -1.73 20.97 -15.56
C LEU A 384 -2.14 22.43 -15.36
N GLY A 385 -3.34 22.82 -15.78
CA GLY A 385 -3.86 24.18 -15.56
C GLY A 385 -3.82 24.60 -14.08
N ILE A 386 -4.29 23.72 -13.20
CA ILE A 386 -4.25 23.96 -11.74
C ILE A 386 -2.80 24.05 -11.23
N PHE A 387 -1.89 23.21 -11.74
CA PHE A 387 -0.46 23.27 -11.40
C PHE A 387 0.15 24.62 -11.80
N LEU A 388 -0.07 25.06 -13.04
CA LEU A 388 0.40 26.36 -13.57
C LEU A 388 -0.14 27.55 -12.76
N ARG A 389 -1.35 27.41 -12.20
CA ARG A 389 -1.97 28.43 -11.34
C ARG A 389 -1.29 28.55 -9.97
N ARG A 390 -0.81 27.43 -9.41
CA ARG A 390 -0.23 27.35 -8.06
C ARG A 390 1.22 27.82 -8.00
N TYR A 391 2.02 27.50 -9.02
CA TYR A 391 3.44 27.82 -9.06
C TYR A 391 3.71 29.04 -9.95
N ASN A 392 4.26 30.10 -9.37
CA ASN A 392 4.64 31.31 -10.11
C ASN A 392 5.91 31.10 -10.95
N THR A 393 6.75 30.12 -10.58
CA THR A 393 8.00 29.79 -11.26
C THR A 393 8.04 28.29 -11.49
N ILE A 394 8.28 27.88 -12.74
CA ILE A 394 8.43 26.48 -13.15
C ILE A 394 9.91 26.24 -13.38
N ILE A 395 10.47 25.18 -12.80
CA ILE A 395 11.88 24.85 -12.99
C ILE A 395 12.10 24.16 -14.36
N ASP A 396 13.33 24.23 -14.89
CA ASP A 396 13.64 23.69 -16.23
C ASP A 396 13.22 22.22 -16.43
N ALA A 397 13.34 21.38 -15.39
CA ALA A 397 12.94 19.99 -15.44
C ALA A 397 11.42 19.82 -15.67
N GLU A 398 10.60 20.68 -15.06
CA GLU A 398 9.15 20.67 -15.22
C GLU A 398 8.74 21.20 -16.60
N TYR A 399 9.46 22.22 -17.10
CA TYR A 399 9.28 22.70 -18.47
C TYR A 399 9.57 21.61 -19.51
N GLN A 400 10.69 20.89 -19.36
CA GLN A 400 11.07 19.83 -20.28
C GLN A 400 9.99 18.72 -20.33
N LEU A 401 9.39 18.40 -19.18
CA LEU A 401 8.29 17.44 -19.10
C LEU A 401 7.03 17.94 -19.84
N ILE A 402 6.63 19.19 -19.63
CA ILE A 402 5.49 19.79 -20.35
C ILE A 402 5.75 19.76 -21.87
N TYR A 403 6.97 20.08 -22.28
CA TYR A 403 7.37 20.04 -23.69
C TYR A 403 7.32 18.63 -24.28
N ASP A 404 7.84 17.63 -23.58
CA ASP A 404 7.81 16.23 -24.01
C ASP A 404 6.37 15.69 -24.08
N PHE A 405 5.49 16.12 -23.16
CA PHE A 405 4.07 15.81 -23.21
C PHE A 405 3.39 16.39 -24.46
N ILE A 406 3.64 17.66 -24.78
CA ILE A 406 3.07 18.30 -25.98
C ILE A 406 3.58 17.60 -27.25
N LYS A 407 4.87 17.24 -27.30
CA LYS A 407 5.43 16.44 -28.39
C LYS A 407 4.73 15.11 -28.57
N LEU A 408 4.42 14.41 -27.46
CA LEU A 408 3.68 13.15 -27.49
C LEU A 408 2.29 13.34 -28.13
N LEU A 409 1.57 14.39 -27.73
CA LEU A 409 0.26 14.73 -28.28
C LEU A 409 0.35 15.06 -29.77
N LEU A 410 1.30 15.91 -30.17
CA LEU A 410 1.46 16.34 -31.56
C LEU A 410 2.06 15.29 -32.49
N LYS A 411 2.63 14.21 -31.95
CA LYS A 411 3.10 13.07 -32.74
C LYS A 411 1.95 12.23 -33.30
N ASN A 412 0.76 12.32 -32.69
CA ASN A 412 -0.42 11.57 -33.11
C ASN A 412 -1.52 12.56 -33.47
N ASP A 413 -1.87 12.62 -34.76
CA ASP A 413 -2.81 13.63 -35.25
C ASP A 413 -4.16 13.57 -34.53
N HIS A 414 -4.60 12.38 -34.10
CA HIS A 414 -5.80 12.12 -33.29
C HIS A 414 -5.81 12.84 -31.93
N PHE A 415 -4.65 13.24 -31.40
CA PHE A 415 -4.53 13.95 -30.13
C PHE A 415 -4.17 15.44 -30.27
N THR A 416 -4.08 15.94 -31.50
CA THR A 416 -3.94 17.38 -31.77
C THR A 416 -4.99 18.22 -31.02
N PRO A 417 -6.28 17.81 -30.91
CA PRO A 417 -7.26 18.58 -30.13
C PRO A 417 -6.86 18.78 -28.65
N PHE A 418 -6.20 17.80 -28.03
CA PHE A 418 -5.71 17.92 -26.65
C PHE A 418 -4.52 18.87 -26.54
N ALA A 419 -3.63 18.87 -27.53
CA ALA A 419 -2.56 19.86 -27.59
C ALA A 419 -3.14 21.29 -27.72
N LEU A 420 -4.15 21.48 -28.57
CA LEU A 420 -4.85 22.77 -28.70
C LEU A 420 -5.58 23.18 -27.41
N GLN A 421 -6.17 22.22 -26.69
CA GLN A 421 -6.76 22.46 -25.37
C GLN A 421 -5.70 22.95 -24.37
N LEU A 422 -4.50 22.36 -24.36
CA LEU A 422 -3.40 22.82 -23.52
C LEU A 422 -2.96 24.24 -23.89
N ALA A 423 -2.81 24.53 -25.18
CA ALA A 423 -2.44 25.86 -25.66
C ALA A 423 -3.44 26.94 -25.26
N SER A 424 -4.72 26.59 -25.07
CA SER A 424 -5.81 27.51 -24.72
C SER A 424 -6.08 27.63 -23.22
N LEU A 425 -5.30 26.99 -22.35
CA LEU A 425 -5.47 27.09 -20.90
C LEU A 425 -5.32 28.55 -20.41
N LYS A 426 -6.37 29.06 -19.73
CA LYS A 426 -6.35 30.42 -19.15
C LYS A 426 -5.21 30.63 -18.16
N ASP A 427 -4.83 29.58 -17.42
CA ASP A 427 -3.74 29.66 -16.45
C ASP A 427 -2.36 29.81 -17.10
N LEU A 428 -2.20 29.33 -18.35
CA LEU A 428 -0.98 29.57 -19.15
C LEU A 428 -0.85 31.06 -19.49
N THR A 429 -1.95 31.70 -19.91
CA THR A 429 -2.04 33.14 -20.16
C THR A 429 -1.82 33.96 -18.88
N ASN A 430 -2.45 33.58 -17.77
CA ASN A 430 -2.33 34.30 -16.50
C ASN A 430 -0.91 34.22 -15.92
N ASN A 431 -0.25 33.06 -16.02
CA ASN A 431 1.14 32.88 -15.60
C ASN A 431 2.08 33.77 -16.43
N ASP A 432 1.90 33.77 -17.75
CA ASP A 432 2.67 34.60 -18.67
C ASP A 432 2.48 36.10 -18.38
N TYR A 433 1.24 36.56 -18.23
CA TYR A 433 0.91 37.93 -17.85
C TYR A 433 1.61 38.37 -16.55
N ARG A 434 1.59 37.52 -15.51
CA ARG A 434 2.29 37.82 -14.24
C ARG A 434 3.80 37.96 -14.44
N ASN A 435 4.41 37.09 -15.24
CA ASN A 435 5.84 37.14 -15.52
C ASN A 435 6.25 38.37 -16.34
N LEU A 436 5.43 38.77 -17.31
CA LEU A 436 5.59 40.00 -18.08
C LEU A 436 5.54 41.25 -17.19
N TYR A 437 4.59 41.28 -16.25
CA TYR A 437 4.38 42.44 -15.39
C TYR A 437 5.43 42.59 -14.27
N HIS A 438 5.81 41.49 -13.62
CA HIS A 438 6.68 41.53 -12.43
C HIS A 438 8.19 41.58 -12.72
N ASN A 439 8.57 41.75 -14.00
CA ASN A 439 9.97 41.90 -14.43
C ASN A 439 10.87 40.71 -14.01
N ASN A 440 10.32 39.50 -14.05
CA ASN A 440 11.12 38.29 -13.88
C ASN A 440 12.05 38.16 -15.10
N LYS A 441 13.33 37.86 -14.86
CA LYS A 441 14.32 37.58 -15.92
C LYS A 441 14.13 36.20 -16.57
N GLU A 442 13.30 35.37 -15.95
CA GLU A 442 12.99 34.02 -16.40
C GLU A 442 11.90 34.08 -17.48
N ARG A 443 12.10 33.33 -18.57
CA ARG A 443 11.09 33.17 -19.62
C ARG A 443 9.88 32.45 -19.07
N SER A 444 8.70 32.87 -19.50
CA SER A 444 7.48 32.14 -19.15
C SER A 444 7.44 30.78 -19.88
N VAL A 445 6.58 29.88 -19.39
CA VAL A 445 6.30 28.60 -20.06
C VAL A 445 5.86 28.84 -21.51
N LEU A 446 5.01 29.85 -21.73
CA LEU A 446 4.46 30.18 -23.03
C LEU A 446 5.54 30.66 -24.01
N GLU A 447 6.46 31.51 -23.57
CA GLU A 447 7.59 31.99 -24.38
C GLU A 447 8.51 30.83 -24.80
N ASN A 448 8.80 29.92 -23.87
CA ASN A 448 9.62 28.76 -24.16
C ASN A 448 8.93 27.79 -25.14
N LEU A 449 7.61 27.59 -25.02
CA LEU A 449 6.84 26.77 -25.96
C LEU A 449 6.81 27.39 -27.36
N LEU A 450 6.55 28.71 -27.47
CA LEU A 450 6.58 29.41 -28.76
C LEU A 450 7.93 29.27 -29.46
N ALA A 451 9.04 29.45 -28.74
CA ALA A 451 10.37 29.28 -29.29
C ALA A 451 10.60 27.84 -29.79
N ALA A 452 10.14 26.85 -29.04
CA ALA A 452 10.36 25.44 -29.35
C ALA A 452 9.49 24.92 -30.50
N PHE A 453 8.29 25.48 -30.70
CA PHE A 453 7.33 25.02 -31.72
C PHE A 453 7.23 25.92 -32.95
N LYS A 454 8.02 27.01 -33.03
CA LYS A 454 8.05 27.95 -34.19
C LYS A 454 8.20 27.28 -35.56
N ASN A 455 8.98 26.20 -35.62
CA ASN A 455 9.27 25.46 -36.86
C ASN A 455 8.59 24.08 -36.89
N HIS A 456 7.64 23.83 -35.99
CA HIS A 456 6.96 22.54 -35.94
C HIS A 456 5.97 22.40 -37.11
N ARG A 457 5.76 21.16 -37.58
CA ARG A 457 4.85 20.88 -38.71
C ARG A 457 3.38 21.20 -38.42
N ASN A 458 3.00 21.29 -37.14
CA ASN A 458 1.63 21.52 -36.72
C ASN A 458 1.39 23.04 -36.56
N THR A 459 0.96 23.66 -37.65
CA THR A 459 0.74 25.12 -37.75
C THR A 459 -0.40 25.58 -36.84
N ASP A 460 -1.43 24.76 -36.65
CA ASP A 460 -2.59 25.09 -35.83
C ASP A 460 -2.22 25.22 -34.35
N PHE A 461 -1.39 24.31 -33.83
CA PHE A 461 -0.90 24.39 -32.45
C PHE A 461 -0.04 25.64 -32.22
N PHE A 462 0.83 25.97 -33.17
CA PHE A 462 1.64 27.19 -33.08
C PHE A 462 0.76 28.45 -33.10
N ALA A 463 -0.23 28.51 -33.99
CA ALA A 463 -1.21 29.60 -34.05
C ALA A 463 -2.00 29.72 -32.73
N ALA A 464 -2.37 28.60 -32.11
CA ALA A 464 -3.04 28.59 -30.81
C ALA A 464 -2.15 29.16 -29.68
N LEU A 465 -0.85 28.83 -29.67
CA LEU A 465 0.10 29.44 -28.72
C LEU A 465 0.25 30.95 -28.96
N GLN A 466 0.32 31.38 -30.23
CA GLN A 466 0.38 32.80 -30.60
C GLN A 466 -0.87 33.55 -30.13
N LEU A 467 -2.05 32.94 -30.26
CA LEU A 467 -3.31 33.51 -29.77
C LEU A 467 -3.32 33.64 -28.24
N SER A 468 -2.77 32.66 -27.51
CA SER A 468 -2.65 32.75 -26.06
C SER A 468 -1.66 33.83 -25.63
N ARG A 469 -0.56 34.02 -26.37
CA ARG A 469 0.43 35.09 -26.11
C ARG A 469 -0.15 36.48 -26.40
N SER A 470 -0.89 36.63 -27.50
CA SER A 470 -1.54 37.91 -27.82
C SER A 470 -2.55 38.30 -26.75
N ARG A 471 -3.27 37.35 -26.15
CA ARG A 471 -4.16 37.61 -24.99
C ARG A 471 -3.38 38.11 -23.78
N SER A 472 -2.26 37.48 -23.41
CA SER A 472 -1.41 37.96 -22.30
C SER A 472 -0.91 39.39 -22.52
N LEU A 473 -0.46 39.68 -23.75
CA LEU A 473 0.03 41.00 -24.15
C LEU A 473 -1.09 42.03 -24.21
N GLN A 474 -2.29 41.65 -24.65
CA GLN A 474 -3.47 42.51 -24.65
C GLN A 474 -3.89 42.85 -23.21
N MET A 475 -3.85 41.89 -22.28
CA MET A 475 -4.06 42.17 -20.85
C MET A 475 -3.03 43.16 -20.31
N LEU A 476 -1.76 43.06 -20.73
CA LEU A 476 -0.71 44.03 -20.37
C LEU A 476 -0.98 45.41 -20.96
N LYS A 477 -1.44 45.47 -22.21
CA LYS A 477 -1.85 46.71 -22.87
C LYS A 477 -3.02 47.38 -22.15
N ASP A 478 -4.03 46.61 -21.77
CA ASP A 478 -5.22 47.08 -21.05
C ASP A 478 -4.87 47.57 -19.64
N TYR A 479 -3.90 46.91 -18.99
CA TYR A 479 -3.34 47.38 -17.72
C TYR A 479 -2.59 48.71 -17.86
N GLY A 480 -2.00 48.94 -19.03
CA GLY A 480 -1.34 50.17 -19.42
C GLY A 480 0.17 50.17 -19.20
N PRO A 481 0.87 51.18 -19.75
CA PRO A 481 2.31 51.31 -19.60
C PRO A 481 2.71 51.42 -18.12
N PRO A 482 3.94 51.03 -17.76
CA PRO A 482 4.46 51.24 -16.41
C PRO A 482 4.31 52.72 -16.05
N LYS A 483 3.61 53.00 -14.95
CA LYS A 483 3.41 54.37 -14.48
C LYS A 483 4.67 54.88 -13.80
N PHE A 484 5.04 56.11 -14.13
CA PHE A 484 6.14 56.80 -13.47
C PHE A 484 5.75 57.17 -12.04
N THR A 485 6.08 56.33 -11.06
CA THR A 485 5.90 56.65 -9.64
C THR A 485 7.25 56.84 -8.96
N TRP A 486 7.50 58.08 -8.50
CA TRP A 486 8.68 58.39 -7.67
C TRP A 486 8.58 57.79 -6.28
N GLU A 487 7.38 57.49 -5.81
CA GLU A 487 7.09 57.02 -4.46
C GLU A 487 7.30 55.52 -4.37
N GLN A 488 8.16 55.09 -3.44
CA GLN A 488 8.44 53.69 -3.16
C GLN A 488 7.95 53.33 -1.73
N PRO A 489 6.65 53.07 -1.54
CA PRO A 489 6.04 52.94 -0.21
C PRO A 489 6.69 51.83 0.64
N ASP A 490 7.08 50.73 0.01
CA ASP A 490 7.55 49.50 0.67
C ASP A 490 9.08 49.41 0.87
N VAL A 491 9.81 50.50 0.62
CA VAL A 491 11.28 50.47 0.70
C VAL A 491 11.76 50.47 2.16
N ASN A 492 12.37 49.34 2.55
CA ASN A 492 13.03 49.18 3.84
C ASN A 492 14.56 49.24 3.69
N ILE A 493 15.12 50.44 3.78
CA ILE A 493 16.57 50.68 3.79
C ILE A 493 16.99 51.15 5.18
N ASP A 494 18.13 50.68 5.69
CA ASP A 494 18.69 51.06 7.00
C ASP A 494 19.21 52.53 7.04
N HIS A 495 18.40 53.48 6.58
CA HIS A 495 18.66 54.92 6.61
C HIS A 495 17.37 55.74 6.48
N ALA A 496 16.85 56.25 7.60
CA ALA A 496 15.55 56.93 7.69
C ALA A 496 15.36 58.07 6.66
N LYS A 497 16.37 58.93 6.46
CA LYS A 497 16.27 60.03 5.47
C LYS A 497 16.19 59.56 4.02
N VAL A 498 16.75 58.38 3.72
CA VAL A 498 16.66 57.79 2.38
C VAL A 498 15.30 57.13 2.22
N GLN A 499 14.78 56.45 3.24
CA GLN A 499 13.40 55.93 3.22
C GLN A 499 12.37 57.05 2.99
N GLU A 500 12.47 58.14 3.76
CA GLU A 500 11.60 59.32 3.60
C GLU A 500 11.75 59.93 2.19
N PHE A 501 12.98 60.06 1.70
CA PHE A 501 13.24 60.53 0.34
C PHE A 501 12.60 59.63 -0.73
N LEU A 502 12.75 58.30 -0.61
CA LEU A 502 12.20 57.33 -1.56
C LEU A 502 10.66 57.30 -1.53
N ARG A 503 10.04 57.61 -0.39
CA ARG A 503 8.59 57.81 -0.26
C ARG A 503 8.10 59.19 -0.69
N SER A 504 9.00 60.15 -0.90
CA SER A 504 8.64 61.52 -1.30
C SER A 504 8.58 61.71 -2.82
N LYS A 505 8.00 62.82 -3.29
CA LYS A 505 8.06 63.21 -4.72
C LYS A 505 9.40 63.78 -5.17
N ARG A 506 10.40 63.88 -4.28
CA ARG A 506 11.71 64.46 -4.62
C ARG A 506 12.52 63.50 -5.49
N GLU A 507 13.21 64.05 -6.49
CA GLU A 507 14.05 63.28 -7.42
C GLU A 507 15.48 63.11 -6.91
N THR A 508 15.96 64.07 -6.11
CA THR A 508 17.30 64.07 -5.51
C THR A 508 17.24 64.48 -4.05
N ILE A 509 18.06 63.86 -3.21
CA ILE A 509 18.37 64.33 -1.86
C ILE A 509 19.88 64.40 -1.67
N VAL A 510 20.35 65.36 -0.89
CA VAL A 510 21.77 65.50 -0.53
C VAL A 510 21.94 65.15 0.95
N LEU A 511 22.70 64.11 1.24
CA LEU A 511 23.07 63.70 2.59
C LEU A 511 24.35 64.44 3.02
N ARG A 512 24.24 65.33 4.02
CA ARG A 512 25.28 66.32 4.37
C ARG A 512 26.33 65.90 5.42
N THR A 513 26.43 64.62 5.79
CA THR A 513 27.08 64.22 7.07
C THR A 513 28.24 63.21 6.97
N PHE A 514 29.14 63.30 5.97
CA PHE A 514 30.32 62.42 5.91
C PHE A 514 31.63 63.17 6.18
N ARG A 515 32.43 62.65 7.13
CA ARG A 515 33.70 63.22 7.58
C ARG A 515 34.83 63.16 6.53
N SER A 516 34.70 62.28 5.53
CA SER A 516 35.68 62.11 4.46
C SER A 516 35.04 61.44 3.25
N TYR A 517 35.74 61.49 2.11
CA TYR A 517 35.35 60.77 0.90
C TYR A 517 35.25 59.26 1.16
N LYS A 518 36.21 58.70 1.91
CA LYS A 518 36.22 57.29 2.30
C LYS A 518 34.98 56.91 3.11
N SER A 519 34.55 57.76 4.05
CA SER A 519 33.33 57.54 4.84
C SER A 519 32.06 57.60 3.98
N ALA A 520 31.99 58.55 3.03
CA ALA A 520 30.89 58.64 2.07
C ALA A 520 30.86 57.43 1.13
N ASN A 521 32.02 56.97 0.66
CA ASN A 521 32.14 55.82 -0.23
C ASN A 521 31.79 54.50 0.48
N ASN A 522 32.23 54.30 1.72
CA ASN A 522 31.83 53.15 2.52
C ASN A 522 30.31 53.14 2.77
N TRP A 523 29.71 54.32 2.99
CA TRP A 523 28.26 54.43 3.09
C TRP A 523 27.57 54.06 1.78
N ILE A 524 28.07 54.57 0.64
CA ILE A 524 27.56 54.19 -0.67
C ILE A 524 27.70 52.69 -0.87
N GLN A 525 28.85 52.08 -0.62
CA GLN A 525 29.02 50.63 -0.76
C GLN A 525 28.06 49.82 0.14
N LYS A 526 27.78 50.31 1.35
CA LYS A 526 26.85 49.67 2.28
C LYS A 526 25.37 49.82 1.87
N HIS A 527 24.97 50.90 1.19
CA HIS A 527 23.55 51.25 0.96
C HIS A 527 23.14 51.46 -0.51
N SER A 528 24.09 51.61 -1.42
CA SER A 528 23.90 51.94 -2.85
C SER A 528 24.96 51.33 -3.77
N GLY A 529 25.87 50.51 -3.26
CA GLY A 529 26.84 49.76 -4.04
C GLY A 529 26.18 48.54 -4.63
N TYR A 530 25.77 48.61 -5.89
CA TYR A 530 25.56 47.48 -6.80
C TYR A 530 25.10 46.19 -6.10
N ASN A 531 23.95 46.24 -5.43
CA ASN A 531 23.28 45.00 -5.10
C ASN A 531 22.93 44.37 -6.45
N LYS A 532 23.56 43.23 -6.75
CA LYS A 532 23.42 42.44 -7.99
C LYS A 532 21.96 42.16 -8.39
N ASP A 533 21.00 42.51 -7.53
CA ASP A 533 19.58 42.23 -7.67
C ASP A 533 18.69 43.43 -8.07
N ARG A 534 19.23 44.61 -8.42
CA ARG A 534 18.44 45.76 -8.94
C ARG A 534 17.17 46.13 -8.11
N LYS A 535 17.13 45.83 -6.81
CA LYS A 535 15.91 45.94 -5.98
C LYS A 535 15.45 47.38 -5.69
N TYR A 536 16.33 48.37 -5.78
CA TYR A 536 15.98 49.77 -5.47
C TYR A 536 16.37 50.70 -6.63
N SER A 537 15.42 51.53 -7.09
CA SER A 537 15.61 52.48 -8.19
C SER A 537 16.21 53.80 -7.70
N PHE A 538 17.42 53.78 -7.17
CA PHE A 538 18.19 55.00 -6.92
C PHE A 538 19.69 54.78 -7.07
N THR A 539 20.39 55.85 -7.39
CA THR A 539 21.85 55.94 -7.53
C THR A 539 22.38 56.89 -6.47
N ALA A 540 23.63 56.68 -6.04
CA ALA A 540 24.29 57.58 -5.10
C ALA A 540 25.63 58.05 -5.66
N GLN A 541 25.94 59.33 -5.53
CA GLN A 541 27.19 59.95 -5.99
C GLN A 541 27.80 60.80 -4.88
N ILE A 542 29.13 60.82 -4.78
CA ILE A 542 29.85 61.60 -3.77
C ILE A 542 30.22 62.96 -4.36
N ARG A 543 29.96 64.04 -3.63
CA ARG A 543 30.49 65.38 -3.91
C ARG A 543 31.35 65.86 -2.75
N THR A 544 32.49 66.48 -3.05
CA THR A 544 33.33 67.13 -2.03
C THR A 544 32.79 68.52 -1.70
N ALA A 545 32.74 68.87 -0.42
CA ALA A 545 32.32 70.17 0.09
C ALA A 545 33.38 70.77 1.03
N ASN A 546 33.36 72.09 1.22
CA ASN A 546 34.30 72.85 2.06
C ASN A 546 35.77 72.52 1.77
N ASN A 547 36.26 72.82 0.55
CA ASN A 547 37.66 72.63 0.15
C ASN A 547 38.20 71.20 0.37
N GLY A 548 37.34 70.17 0.32
CA GLY A 548 37.73 68.75 0.48
C GLY A 548 37.59 68.19 1.89
N TRP A 549 37.23 69.00 2.89
CA TRP A 549 37.14 68.59 4.29
C TRP A 549 35.87 67.83 4.64
N LYS A 550 34.84 67.89 3.79
CA LYS A 550 33.58 67.16 3.96
C LYS A 550 33.19 66.50 2.66
N SER A 551 32.43 65.41 2.78
CA SER A 551 31.82 64.76 1.63
C SER A 551 30.30 64.69 1.80
N LEU A 552 29.61 64.90 0.69
CA LEU A 552 28.18 64.85 0.54
C LEU A 552 27.87 63.61 -0.30
N VAL A 553 26.75 62.94 -0.01
CA VAL A 553 26.23 61.90 -0.89
C VAL A 553 24.92 62.39 -1.49
N ASP A 554 24.91 62.57 -2.81
CA ASP A 554 23.70 62.80 -3.57
C ASP A 554 23.04 61.48 -3.86
N VAL A 555 21.81 61.31 -3.41
CA VAL A 555 20.99 60.16 -3.76
C VAL A 555 19.97 60.62 -4.78
N LYS A 556 20.00 60.04 -5.99
CA LYS A 556 19.10 60.35 -7.10
C LYS A 556 18.25 59.15 -7.43
N LYS A 557 16.95 59.31 -7.56
CA LYS A 557 16.08 58.22 -8.05
C LYS A 557 16.46 57.87 -9.49
N GLY A 558 16.52 56.58 -9.79
CA GLY A 558 17.00 56.04 -11.06
C GLY A 558 15.92 56.09 -12.12
N ARG A 559 15.99 57.08 -13.03
CA ARG A 559 15.13 57.18 -14.21
C ARG A 559 15.31 56.00 -15.17
N HIS A 560 16.53 55.47 -15.26
CA HIS A 560 16.90 54.36 -16.13
C HIS A 560 16.05 53.09 -15.94
N ILE A 561 15.58 52.77 -14.72
CA ILE A 561 14.72 51.59 -14.50
C ILE A 561 13.32 51.81 -15.09
N HIS A 562 12.83 53.04 -15.05
CA HIS A 562 11.57 53.38 -15.69
C HIS A 562 11.70 53.32 -17.21
N GLU A 563 12.77 53.92 -17.75
CA GLU A 563 13.08 53.91 -19.17
C GLU A 563 13.25 52.48 -19.71
N GLU A 564 13.99 51.60 -18.99
CA GLU A 564 14.10 50.16 -19.31
C GLU A 564 12.73 49.46 -19.32
N ARG A 565 11.82 49.81 -18.40
CA ARG A 565 10.48 49.22 -18.33
C ARG A 565 9.56 49.73 -19.44
N GLU A 566 9.64 51.01 -19.77
CA GLU A 566 8.93 51.61 -20.90
C GLU A 566 9.42 51.01 -22.22
N GLU A 567 10.73 50.91 -22.42
CA GLU A 567 11.33 50.29 -23.59
C GLU A 567 10.87 48.83 -23.72
N ARG A 568 10.91 48.06 -22.62
CA ARG A 568 10.37 46.69 -22.60
C ARG A 568 8.89 46.65 -22.93
N PHE A 569 8.07 47.54 -22.37
CA PHE A 569 6.65 47.62 -22.68
C PHE A 569 6.42 47.89 -24.17
N GLN A 570 7.16 48.83 -24.77
CA GLN A 570 7.06 49.12 -26.21
C GLN A 570 7.48 47.92 -27.05
N ASN A 571 8.56 47.22 -26.70
CA ASN A 571 8.96 45.99 -27.39
C ASN A 571 7.88 44.91 -27.33
N LEU A 572 7.19 44.76 -26.18
CA LEU A 572 6.07 43.83 -26.02
C LEU A 572 4.82 44.27 -26.80
N MET A 573 4.59 45.57 -26.99
CA MET A 573 3.51 46.07 -27.86
C MET A 573 3.82 45.83 -29.34
N ASN A 574 5.07 46.02 -29.77
CA ASN A 574 5.50 45.67 -31.12
C ASN A 574 5.35 44.15 -31.35
N GLU A 575 5.74 43.32 -30.38
CA GLU A 575 5.50 41.87 -30.42
C GLU A 575 4.01 41.54 -30.60
N LEU A 576 3.11 42.23 -29.87
CA LEU A 576 1.67 42.05 -30.02
C LEU A 576 1.20 42.37 -31.45
N GLU A 577 1.69 43.46 -32.05
CA GLU A 577 1.35 43.84 -33.42
C GLU A 577 1.83 42.80 -34.44
N GLU A 578 3.07 42.33 -34.31
CA GLU A 578 3.64 41.27 -35.16
C GLU A 578 2.82 39.97 -35.04
N ILE A 579 2.44 39.57 -33.83
CA ILE A 579 1.62 38.38 -33.61
C ILE A 579 0.24 38.55 -34.27
N LEU A 580 -0.42 39.69 -34.08
CA LEU A 580 -1.74 39.95 -34.67
C LEU A 580 -1.70 39.98 -36.20
N GLU A 581 -0.63 40.50 -36.80
CA GLU A 581 -0.43 40.46 -38.24
C GLU A 581 -0.21 39.03 -38.74
N SER A 582 0.63 38.25 -38.06
CA SER A 582 0.86 36.85 -38.43
C SER A 582 -0.41 35.99 -38.36
N LEU A 583 -1.26 36.21 -37.34
CA LEU A 583 -2.54 35.52 -37.18
C LEU A 583 -3.59 35.91 -38.24
N LYS A 584 -3.54 37.15 -38.77
CA LYS A 584 -4.42 37.57 -39.87
C LYS A 584 -4.07 36.87 -41.18
N ILE A 585 -2.78 36.66 -41.43
CA ILE A 585 -2.28 35.99 -42.63
C ILE A 585 -2.66 34.49 -42.61
N SER A 586 -2.70 33.85 -41.44
CA SER A 586 -3.10 32.45 -41.29
C SER A 586 -4.61 32.19 -41.39
N ASN A 587 -5.46 33.20 -41.16
CA ASN A 587 -6.93 33.06 -41.14
C ASN A 587 -7.61 33.10 -42.53
N VAL A 588 -6.87 32.87 -43.62
CA VAL A 588 -7.50 32.68 -44.94
C VAL A 588 -8.14 31.28 -45.05
N GLU A 589 -7.82 30.32 -44.19
CA GLU A 589 -8.47 29.00 -44.15
C GLU A 589 -8.49 28.36 -42.73
N ASN A 590 -9.33 28.80 -41.76
CA ASN A 590 -9.79 27.88 -40.69
C ASN A 590 -11.05 28.39 -39.92
N PRO A 591 -12.09 27.57 -39.66
CA PRO A 591 -13.41 28.00 -39.18
C PRO A 591 -13.63 28.00 -37.64
N LEU A 592 -12.59 28.08 -36.81
CA LEU A 592 -12.72 28.03 -35.34
C LEU A 592 -12.93 29.40 -34.65
N ALA A 593 -13.36 30.40 -35.40
CA ALA A 593 -13.84 31.68 -34.85
C ALA A 593 -15.37 31.63 -34.67
N ALA A 594 -15.83 30.88 -33.67
CA ALA A 594 -17.17 30.94 -33.10
C ALA A 594 -17.09 30.82 -31.57
#